data_AF-A0A7I7Q9R6-F1
#
_entry.id   AF-A0A7I7Q9R6-F1
#
_cell.length_a   1.000
_cell.length_b   1.000
_cell.length_c   1.000
_cell.angle_alpha   90.00
_cell.angle_beta   90.00
_cell.angle_gamma   90.00
#
_symmetry.space_group_name_H-M   'P 1'
#
loop_
_entity.id
_entity.type
_entity.pdbx_description
1 polymer ?
#
loop_
_entity_poly.entity_id
_entity_poly.type
_entity_poly.pdbx_seq_one_letter_code
_entity_poly.pdbx_strand_id
1 'polypeptide(L)'
;MVGEMTSEVRRNVRDEMLHAAVGLLDSEGPDALQTRKVASAAGTSTMAVYTHFGGMRGLIAAVAEEGLSQFDAAQTVPQTADPVADLFTVGSAYRRYAIERPHMYRLMFGSTSAHGINAPAGNVLTLTVAEIEQHGHSFAHVVRVVRRCMLDGRITVGGSDDAAVVATAAQFWALIHGFVMLELAGCYGDDGSAVAPVLTAMTTNLLVALGDSAERVARSLQSAFSG
;
A
#
# COMPACT_ATOMS: atom_id res chain seq x y z
N MET A 1 48.18 7.59 10.38
CA MET A 1 46.82 7.10 10.68
C MET A 1 45.97 7.41 9.46
N VAL A 2 45.56 6.35 8.77
CA VAL A 2 44.82 6.39 7.50
C VAL A 2 43.40 6.88 7.79
N GLY A 3 42.94 7.89 7.04
CA GLY A 3 41.57 8.38 7.13
C GLY A 3 40.59 7.35 6.58
N GLU A 4 39.58 7.02 7.39
CA GLU A 4 38.38 6.34 6.93
C GLU A 4 37.60 7.28 6.01
N MET A 5 37.79 7.08 4.71
CA MET A 5 36.96 7.65 3.68
C MET A 5 35.65 6.85 3.67
N THR A 6 34.62 7.35 4.33
CA THR A 6 33.25 6.86 4.17
C THR A 6 32.91 6.95 2.69
N SER A 7 32.79 5.82 2.01
CA SER A 7 32.38 5.75 0.61
C SER A 7 30.92 6.15 0.52
N GLU A 8 30.67 7.43 0.31
CA GLU A 8 29.35 7.94 -0.07
C GLU A 8 29.01 7.31 -1.43
N VAL A 9 28.05 6.39 -1.44
CA VAL A 9 27.55 5.78 -2.67
C VAL A 9 26.94 6.91 -3.50
N ARG A 10 27.68 7.37 -4.52
CA ARG A 10 27.19 8.39 -5.45
C ARG A 10 26.00 7.80 -6.19
N ARG A 11 24.79 8.29 -5.89
CA ARG A 11 23.59 7.94 -6.64
C ARG A 11 23.81 8.29 -8.11
N ASN A 12 23.32 7.45 -9.01
CA ASN A 12 23.36 7.77 -10.43
C ASN A 12 22.28 8.83 -10.73
N VAL A 13 22.41 9.50 -11.88
CA VAL A 13 21.50 10.59 -12.30
C VAL A 13 20.03 10.14 -12.30
N ARG A 14 19.74 8.89 -12.71
CA ARG A 14 18.37 8.37 -12.71
C ARG A 14 17.80 8.33 -11.28
N ASP A 15 18.57 7.84 -10.31
CA ASP A 15 18.12 7.71 -8.93
C ASP A 15 17.99 9.07 -8.23
N GLU A 16 18.87 10.04 -8.54
CA GLU A 16 18.74 11.42 -8.05
C GLU A 16 17.47 12.08 -8.57
N MET A 17 17.14 11.90 -9.85
CA MET A 17 15.92 12.42 -10.45
C MET A 17 14.65 11.77 -9.88
N LEU A 18 14.67 10.46 -9.68
CA LEU A 18 13.56 9.74 -9.04
C LEU A 18 13.35 10.26 -7.62
N HIS A 19 14.42 10.37 -6.83
CA HIS A 19 14.37 10.89 -5.47
C HIS A 19 13.84 12.33 -5.41
N ALA A 20 14.31 13.21 -6.30
CA ALA A 20 13.82 14.58 -6.39
C ALA A 20 12.32 14.63 -6.75
N ALA A 21 11.88 13.78 -7.68
CA ALA A 21 10.48 13.68 -8.06
C ALA A 21 9.59 13.19 -6.89
N VAL A 22 10.04 12.17 -6.16
CA VAL A 22 9.35 11.68 -4.94
C VAL A 22 9.24 12.79 -3.91
N GLY A 23 10.32 13.53 -3.65
CA GLY A 23 10.32 14.66 -2.71
C GLY A 23 9.32 15.74 -3.10
N LEU A 24 9.32 16.15 -4.38
CA LEU A 24 8.36 17.13 -4.91
C LEU A 24 6.91 16.67 -4.78
N LEU A 25 6.63 15.40 -5.06
CA LEU A 25 5.29 14.83 -4.91
C LEU A 25 4.81 14.89 -3.45
N ASP A 26 5.68 14.52 -2.51
CA ASP A 26 5.32 14.49 -1.09
C ASP A 26 5.10 15.91 -0.54
N SER A 27 5.92 16.88 -0.93
CA SER A 27 5.88 18.24 -0.38
C SER A 27 4.86 19.16 -1.06
N GLU A 28 4.67 19.02 -2.37
CA GLU A 28 3.92 19.98 -3.19
C GLU A 28 2.82 19.33 -4.06
N GLY A 29 2.70 18.00 -4.02
CA GLY A 29 1.66 17.28 -4.72
C GLY A 29 1.94 17.03 -6.21
N PRO A 30 0.99 16.39 -6.92
CA PRO A 30 1.20 15.90 -8.28
C PRO A 30 1.48 17.00 -9.31
N ASP A 31 0.94 18.21 -9.11
CA ASP A 31 1.15 19.34 -10.02
C ASP A 31 2.60 19.86 -10.03
N ALA A 32 3.39 19.51 -9.00
CA ALA A 32 4.82 19.82 -8.94
C ALA A 32 5.67 18.89 -9.83
N LEU A 33 5.13 17.77 -10.31
CA LEU A 33 5.85 16.84 -11.19
C LEU A 33 5.94 17.38 -12.62
N GLN A 34 6.81 18.38 -12.80
CA GLN A 34 7.08 19.02 -14.09
C GLN A 34 8.56 18.89 -14.46
N THR A 35 8.84 18.67 -15.74
CA THR A 35 10.20 18.38 -16.27
C THR A 35 11.26 19.35 -15.74
N ARG A 36 11.01 20.66 -15.79
CA ARG A 36 11.96 21.69 -15.34
C ARG A 36 12.17 21.66 -13.83
N LYS A 37 11.10 21.45 -13.07
CA LYS A 37 11.15 21.46 -11.61
C LYS A 37 11.91 20.24 -11.08
N VAL A 38 11.63 19.06 -11.62
CA VAL A 38 12.37 17.83 -11.30
C VAL A 38 13.84 17.97 -11.66
N ALA A 39 14.15 18.41 -12.89
CA ALA A 39 15.55 18.59 -13.31
C ALA A 39 16.30 19.59 -12.42
N SER A 40 15.67 20.72 -12.07
CA SER A 40 16.25 21.69 -11.16
C SER A 40 16.48 21.11 -9.76
N ALA A 41 15.51 20.37 -9.21
CA ALA A 41 15.61 19.77 -7.89
C ALA A 41 16.68 18.65 -7.83
N ALA A 42 16.89 17.95 -8.94
CA ALA A 42 17.92 16.93 -9.08
C ALA A 42 19.31 17.49 -9.45
N GLY A 43 19.43 18.79 -9.76
CA GLY A 43 20.69 19.37 -10.24
C GLY A 43 21.09 18.92 -11.65
N THR A 44 20.13 18.52 -12.49
CA THR A 44 20.35 17.96 -13.83
C THR A 44 19.79 18.86 -14.94
N SER A 45 20.08 18.52 -16.20
CA SER A 45 19.37 19.13 -17.34
C SER A 45 17.98 18.52 -17.52
N THR A 46 17.08 19.24 -18.19
CA THR A 46 15.75 18.69 -18.57
C THR A 46 15.86 17.53 -19.55
N MET A 47 16.94 17.46 -20.36
CA MET A 47 17.19 16.34 -21.26
C MET A 47 17.39 15.02 -20.51
N ALA A 48 17.88 15.06 -19.28
CA ALA A 48 18.05 13.87 -18.45
C ALA A 48 16.71 13.13 -18.20
N VAL A 49 15.58 13.85 -18.12
CA VAL A 49 14.24 13.23 -17.98
C VAL A 49 13.94 12.36 -19.19
N TYR A 50 14.23 12.86 -20.39
CA TYR A 50 14.02 12.13 -21.64
C TYR A 50 15.00 10.98 -21.79
N THR A 51 16.27 11.17 -21.45
CA THR A 51 17.31 10.14 -21.55
C THR A 51 17.07 8.97 -20.61
N HIS A 52 16.69 9.20 -19.34
CA HIS A 52 16.60 8.15 -18.34
C HIS A 52 15.20 7.55 -18.17
N PHE A 53 14.15 8.28 -18.54
CA PHE A 53 12.77 7.87 -18.32
C PHE A 53 11.89 7.94 -19.58
N GLY A 54 12.43 8.36 -20.73
CA GLY A 54 11.62 8.55 -21.95
C GLY A 54 10.60 9.68 -21.84
N GLY A 55 10.75 10.58 -20.86
CA GLY A 55 9.85 11.71 -20.59
C GLY A 55 9.09 11.59 -19.28
N MET A 56 8.24 12.58 -19.01
CA MET A 56 7.52 12.68 -17.73
C MET A 56 6.61 11.50 -17.43
N ARG A 57 6.01 10.88 -18.46
CA ARG A 57 5.16 9.70 -18.27
C ARG A 57 5.94 8.54 -17.66
N GLY A 58 7.14 8.25 -18.16
CA GLY A 58 7.98 7.19 -17.62
C GLY A 58 8.57 7.55 -16.25
N LEU A 59 8.84 8.84 -15.98
CA LEU A 59 9.24 9.26 -14.63
C LEU A 59 8.11 9.07 -13.63
N ILE A 60 6.88 9.47 -13.96
CA ILE A 60 5.72 9.27 -13.10
C ILE A 60 5.44 7.78 -12.86
N ALA A 61 5.61 6.93 -13.88
CA ALA A 61 5.50 5.48 -13.71
C ALA A 61 6.56 4.97 -12.70
N ALA A 62 7.81 5.40 -12.83
CA ALA A 62 8.87 5.03 -11.89
C ALA A 62 8.61 5.54 -10.46
N VAL A 63 8.03 6.74 -10.30
CA VAL A 63 7.62 7.27 -8.99
C VAL A 63 6.49 6.42 -8.38
N ALA A 64 5.53 5.98 -9.19
CA ALA A 64 4.46 5.11 -8.73
C ALA A 64 4.98 3.71 -8.34
N GLU A 65 5.92 3.14 -9.10
CA GLU A 65 6.60 1.88 -8.76
C GLU A 65 7.35 2.00 -7.42
N GLU A 66 8.07 3.11 -7.20
CA GLU A 66 8.72 3.40 -5.93
C GLU A 66 7.70 3.51 -4.79
N GLY A 67 6.56 4.17 -5.04
CA GLY A 67 5.44 4.24 -4.09
C GLY A 67 4.86 2.87 -3.73
N LEU A 68 4.69 1.98 -4.70
CA LEU A 68 4.22 0.60 -4.47
C LEU A 68 5.24 -0.21 -3.65
N SER A 69 6.53 -0.07 -3.93
CA SER A 69 7.62 -0.71 -3.18
C SER A 69 7.65 -0.26 -1.71
N GLN A 70 7.55 1.04 -1.47
CA GLN A 70 7.49 1.58 -0.11
C GLN A 70 6.21 1.16 0.62
N PHE A 71 5.09 1.08 -0.09
CA PHE A 71 3.82 0.64 0.46
C PHE A 71 3.81 -0.85 0.85
N ASP A 72 4.48 -1.69 0.06
CA ASP A 72 4.73 -3.11 0.35
C ASP A 72 5.55 -3.26 1.63
N ALA A 73 6.68 -2.54 1.70
CA ALA A 73 7.54 -2.53 2.88
C ALA A 73 6.79 -2.05 4.15
N ALA A 74 5.95 -1.02 4.03
CA ALA A 74 5.19 -0.48 5.16
C ALA A 74 4.18 -1.48 5.75
N GLN A 75 3.68 -2.44 4.96
CA GLN A 75 2.74 -3.48 5.38
C GLN A 75 3.42 -4.76 5.89
N THR A 76 4.75 -4.80 5.86
CA THR A 76 5.52 -5.92 6.42
C THR A 76 5.54 -5.80 7.94
N VAL A 77 4.59 -6.47 8.59
CA VAL A 77 4.42 -6.49 10.05
C VAL A 77 4.76 -7.89 10.61
N PRO A 78 5.23 -7.99 11.88
CA PRO A 78 5.49 -9.28 12.51
C PRO A 78 4.26 -10.18 12.51
N GLN A 79 4.45 -11.44 12.14
CA GLN A 79 3.39 -12.44 12.21
C GLN A 79 3.23 -12.95 13.65
N THR A 80 2.00 -12.97 14.16
CA THR A 80 1.68 -13.54 15.48
C THR A 80 0.98 -14.89 15.35
N ALA A 81 0.62 -15.52 16.48
CA ALA A 81 -0.20 -16.73 16.47
C ALA A 81 -1.68 -16.45 16.13
N ASP A 82 -2.16 -15.21 16.26
CA ASP A 82 -3.55 -14.84 15.99
C ASP A 82 -3.66 -14.15 14.62
N PRO A 83 -4.12 -14.86 13.57
CA PRO A 83 -4.17 -14.27 12.23
C PRO A 83 -5.18 -13.13 12.11
N VAL A 84 -6.21 -13.07 12.97
CA VAL A 84 -7.16 -11.94 12.97
C VAL A 84 -6.52 -10.70 13.58
N ALA A 85 -5.67 -10.85 14.60
CA ALA A 85 -4.89 -9.73 15.13
C ALA A 85 -3.90 -9.19 14.07
N ASP A 86 -3.28 -10.09 13.31
CA ASP A 86 -2.39 -9.72 12.20
C ASP A 86 -3.15 -8.99 11.09
N LEU A 87 -4.42 -9.34 10.83
CA LEU A 87 -5.27 -8.65 9.84
C LEU A 87 -5.50 -7.18 10.22
N PHE A 88 -5.82 -6.92 11.48
CA PHE A 88 -5.96 -5.55 11.99
C PHE A 88 -4.63 -4.79 11.95
N THR A 89 -3.53 -5.46 12.25
CA THR A 89 -2.18 -4.84 12.23
C THR A 89 -1.77 -4.47 10.81
N VAL A 90 -1.96 -5.36 9.83
CA VAL A 90 -1.74 -5.08 8.40
C VAL A 90 -2.64 -3.93 7.93
N GLY A 91 -3.92 -3.94 8.31
CA GLY A 91 -4.86 -2.86 7.98
C GLY A 91 -4.44 -1.50 8.57
N SER A 92 -3.97 -1.49 9.81
CA SER A 92 -3.42 -0.27 10.44
C SER A 92 -2.20 0.25 9.70
N ALA A 93 -1.27 -0.64 9.32
CA ALA A 93 -0.10 -0.29 8.54
C ALA A 93 -0.44 0.25 7.14
N TYR A 94 -1.40 -0.38 6.46
CA TYR A 94 -1.96 0.08 5.18
C TYR A 94 -2.48 1.51 5.29
N ARG A 95 -3.37 1.77 6.27
CA ARG A 95 -3.95 3.11 6.49
C ARG A 95 -2.86 4.13 6.83
N ARG A 96 -1.95 3.80 7.75
CA ARG A 96 -0.88 4.69 8.20
C ARG A 96 -0.06 5.23 7.03
N TYR A 97 0.39 4.35 6.12
CA TYR A 97 1.13 4.77 4.93
C TYR A 97 0.33 5.76 4.08
N ALA A 98 -0.96 5.49 3.87
CA ALA A 98 -1.82 6.34 3.06
C ALA A 98 -1.99 7.75 3.65
N ILE A 99 -2.15 7.85 4.98
CA ILE A 99 -2.29 9.14 5.68
C ILE A 99 -0.96 9.88 5.76
N GLU A 100 0.16 9.19 5.99
CA GLU A 100 1.49 9.79 6.03
C GLU A 100 1.96 10.28 4.65
N ARG A 101 1.54 9.62 3.56
CA ARG A 101 1.96 9.93 2.18
C ARG A 101 0.77 10.00 1.21
N PRO A 102 -0.15 10.96 1.38
CA PRO A 102 -1.43 10.98 0.66
C PRO A 102 -1.28 11.27 -0.83
N HIS A 103 -0.28 12.06 -1.24
CA HIS A 103 0.00 12.32 -2.65
C HIS A 103 0.57 11.08 -3.35
N MET A 104 1.51 10.37 -2.72
CA MET A 104 2.03 9.10 -3.24
C MET A 104 0.93 8.05 -3.32
N TYR A 105 0.13 7.89 -2.27
CA TYR A 105 -0.93 6.89 -2.22
C TYR A 105 -1.96 7.08 -3.36
N ARG A 106 -2.37 8.32 -3.62
CA ARG A 106 -3.26 8.63 -4.75
C ARG A 106 -2.60 8.41 -6.12
N LEU A 107 -1.30 8.69 -6.23
CA LEU A 107 -0.56 8.47 -7.47
C LEU A 107 -0.44 6.97 -7.81
N MET A 108 -0.04 6.14 -6.85
CA MET A 108 0.20 4.71 -7.08
C MET A 108 -1.08 3.94 -7.44
N PHE A 109 -2.23 4.36 -6.92
CA PHE A 109 -3.55 3.81 -7.30
C PHE A 109 -4.24 4.58 -8.43
N GLY A 110 -3.51 5.42 -9.16
CA GLY A 110 -4.01 6.08 -10.37
C GLY A 110 -5.10 7.14 -10.15
N SER A 111 -5.43 7.47 -8.89
CA SER A 111 -6.52 8.38 -8.53
C SER A 111 -6.24 9.87 -8.84
N THR A 112 -4.98 10.23 -9.09
CA THR A 112 -4.57 11.62 -9.34
C THR A 112 -3.63 11.80 -10.55
N SER A 113 -3.53 10.81 -11.44
CA SER A 113 -2.58 10.96 -12.54
C SER A 113 -3.12 11.87 -13.66
N ALA A 114 -2.51 13.05 -13.83
CA ALA A 114 -2.71 13.96 -14.97
C ALA A 114 -2.43 13.31 -16.36
N HIS A 115 -1.97 12.05 -16.38
CA HIS A 115 -1.57 11.31 -17.57
C HIS A 115 -2.15 9.89 -17.65
N GLY A 116 -3.10 9.50 -16.78
CA GLY A 116 -3.85 8.24 -16.86
C GLY A 116 -2.99 6.96 -16.77
N ILE A 117 -1.91 6.99 -16.00
CA ILE A 117 -0.92 5.91 -15.93
C ILE A 117 -1.21 5.08 -14.68
N ASN A 118 -1.32 3.76 -14.83
CA ASN A 118 -1.49 2.74 -13.79
C ASN A 118 -2.93 2.24 -13.52
N ALA A 119 -3.70 1.95 -14.57
CA ALA A 119 -4.68 0.86 -14.44
C ALA A 119 -3.89 -0.46 -14.35
N PRO A 120 -4.13 -1.33 -13.34
CA PRO A 120 -3.46 -2.63 -13.26
C PRO A 120 -3.66 -3.43 -14.56
N ALA A 121 -2.57 -3.97 -15.12
CA ALA A 121 -2.60 -4.69 -16.40
C ALA A 121 -3.23 -6.10 -16.31
N GLY A 122 -3.74 -6.50 -15.15
CA GLY A 122 -4.23 -7.85 -14.90
C GLY A 122 -5.36 -7.92 -13.87
N ASN A 123 -6.06 -9.05 -13.88
CA ASN A 123 -7.11 -9.35 -12.93
C ASN A 123 -6.54 -10.22 -11.79
N VAL A 124 -6.39 -9.65 -10.59
CA VAL A 124 -5.85 -10.41 -9.44
C VAL A 124 -6.71 -11.63 -9.08
N LEU A 125 -8.00 -11.64 -9.44
CA LEU A 125 -8.92 -12.76 -9.17
C LEU A 125 -8.65 -13.99 -10.05
N THR A 126 -7.85 -13.87 -11.10
CA THR A 126 -7.46 -15.02 -11.94
C THR A 126 -6.15 -15.66 -11.49
N LEU A 127 -5.47 -15.09 -10.50
CA LEU A 127 -4.19 -15.57 -9.98
C LEU A 127 -4.41 -16.57 -8.83
N THR A 128 -3.50 -17.53 -8.73
CA THR A 128 -3.35 -18.43 -7.58
C THR A 128 -2.70 -17.71 -6.40
N VAL A 129 -2.82 -18.30 -5.20
CA VAL A 129 -2.14 -17.78 -4.01
C VAL A 129 -0.63 -17.76 -4.21
N ALA A 130 -0.07 -18.80 -4.83
CA ALA A 130 1.36 -18.90 -5.09
C ALA A 130 1.87 -17.81 -6.05
N GLU A 131 1.13 -17.51 -7.12
CA GLU A 131 1.48 -16.43 -8.05
C GLU A 131 1.42 -15.05 -7.38
N ILE A 132 0.41 -14.82 -6.52
CA ILE A 132 0.29 -13.58 -5.74
C ILE A 132 1.45 -13.45 -4.74
N GLU A 133 1.86 -14.52 -4.06
CA GLU A 133 3.00 -14.48 -3.13
C GLU A 133 4.33 -14.18 -3.85
N GLN A 134 4.47 -14.54 -5.12
CA GLN A 134 5.68 -14.28 -5.92
C GLN A 134 5.71 -12.88 -6.55
N HIS A 135 4.56 -12.31 -6.89
CA HIS A 135 4.47 -11.12 -7.75
C HIS A 135 3.60 -9.98 -7.20
N GLY A 136 2.82 -10.25 -6.16
CA GLY A 136 1.69 -9.42 -5.73
C GLY A 136 1.94 -8.57 -4.50
N HIS A 137 3.14 -8.00 -4.31
CA HIS A 137 3.56 -7.06 -3.25
C HIS A 137 2.49 -6.77 -2.18
N SER A 138 1.77 -5.65 -2.28
CA SER A 138 0.83 -5.21 -1.24
C SER A 138 -0.42 -6.10 -1.08
N PHE A 139 -0.97 -6.66 -2.17
CA PHE A 139 -2.15 -7.52 -2.08
C PHE A 139 -1.82 -8.88 -1.43
N ALA A 140 -0.59 -9.35 -1.58
CA ALA A 140 -0.10 -10.58 -0.98
C ALA A 140 -0.14 -10.54 0.55
N HIS A 141 0.02 -9.36 1.18
CA HIS A 141 -0.14 -9.22 2.62
C HIS A 141 -1.56 -9.59 3.08
N VAL A 142 -2.58 -9.11 2.37
CA VAL A 142 -3.99 -9.40 2.69
C VAL A 142 -4.30 -10.88 2.41
N VAL A 143 -3.86 -11.40 1.26
CA VAL A 143 -4.04 -12.82 0.88
C VAL A 143 -3.42 -13.76 1.92
N ARG A 144 -2.18 -13.49 2.34
CA ARG A 144 -1.48 -14.30 3.34
C ARG A 144 -2.24 -14.37 4.66
N VAL A 145 -2.71 -13.23 5.16
CA VAL A 145 -3.46 -13.19 6.43
C VAL A 145 -4.82 -13.86 6.29
N VAL A 146 -5.57 -13.61 5.22
CA VAL A 146 -6.86 -14.27 4.97
C VAL A 146 -6.72 -15.79 4.87
N ARG A 147 -5.69 -16.27 4.17
CA ARG A 147 -5.39 -17.70 4.10
C ARG A 147 -5.13 -18.29 5.49
N ARG A 148 -4.38 -17.58 6.34
CA ARG A 148 -4.15 -18.02 7.72
C ARG A 148 -5.42 -18.01 8.56
N CYS A 149 -6.30 -17.02 8.40
CA CYS A 149 -7.61 -17.01 9.05
C CYS A 149 -8.47 -18.21 8.62
N MET A 150 -8.42 -18.62 7.35
CA MET A 150 -9.12 -19.82 6.87
C MET A 150 -8.52 -21.10 7.47
N LEU A 151 -7.19 -21.23 7.48
CA LEU A 151 -6.50 -22.40 8.06
C LEU A 151 -6.72 -22.53 9.58
N ASP A 152 -6.82 -21.41 10.29
CA ASP A 152 -7.12 -21.37 11.74
C ASP A 152 -8.62 -21.56 12.05
N GLY A 153 -9.47 -21.71 11.03
CA GLY A 153 -10.93 -21.85 11.19
C GLY A 153 -11.60 -20.58 11.73
N ARG A 154 -11.00 -19.40 11.48
CA ARG A 154 -11.60 -18.09 11.75
C ARG A 154 -12.52 -17.64 10.62
N ILE A 155 -12.17 -17.99 9.38
CA ILE A 155 -13.02 -17.81 8.19
C ILE A 155 -13.45 -19.19 7.74
N THR A 156 -14.75 -19.48 7.84
CA THR A 156 -15.32 -20.82 7.59
C THR A 156 -16.40 -20.82 6.51
N VAL A 157 -16.88 -19.64 6.11
CA VAL A 157 -17.85 -19.47 5.02
C VAL A 157 -17.10 -19.27 3.70
N GLY A 158 -17.49 -20.03 2.67
CA GLY A 158 -16.87 -20.03 1.35
C GLY A 158 -16.04 -21.29 1.09
N GLY A 159 -15.44 -21.36 -0.11
CA GLY A 159 -14.45 -22.38 -0.43
C GLY A 159 -13.13 -22.15 0.32
N SER A 160 -12.23 -23.14 0.25
CA SER A 160 -10.85 -23.04 0.78
C SER A 160 -9.79 -23.19 -0.32
N ASP A 161 -10.22 -23.22 -1.59
CA ASP A 161 -9.32 -23.18 -2.73
C ASP A 161 -8.74 -21.77 -2.95
N ASP A 162 -7.74 -21.67 -3.81
CA ASP A 162 -7.06 -20.41 -4.10
C ASP A 162 -8.02 -19.32 -4.57
N ALA A 163 -9.01 -19.68 -5.40
CA ALA A 163 -10.00 -18.72 -5.88
C ALA A 163 -10.82 -18.12 -4.73
N ALA A 164 -11.25 -18.94 -3.77
CA ALA A 164 -11.96 -18.47 -2.59
C ALA A 164 -11.10 -17.63 -1.66
N VAL A 165 -9.83 -18.02 -1.43
CA VAL A 165 -8.87 -17.22 -0.65
C VAL A 165 -8.70 -15.83 -1.26
N VAL A 166 -8.44 -15.78 -2.57
CA VAL A 166 -8.19 -14.53 -3.30
C VAL A 166 -9.44 -13.66 -3.34
N ALA A 167 -10.61 -14.23 -3.58
CA ALA A 167 -11.88 -13.49 -3.56
C ALA A 167 -12.19 -12.91 -2.18
N THR A 168 -11.95 -13.66 -1.10
CA THR A 168 -12.12 -13.17 0.28
C THR A 168 -11.11 -12.07 0.62
N ALA A 169 -9.85 -12.22 0.21
CA ALA A 169 -8.84 -11.17 0.37
C ALA A 169 -9.20 -9.89 -0.39
N ALA A 170 -9.76 -10.01 -1.60
CA ALA A 170 -10.23 -8.88 -2.38
C ALA A 170 -11.37 -8.10 -1.68
N GLN A 171 -12.24 -8.77 -0.91
CA GLN A 171 -13.26 -8.10 -0.10
C GLN A 171 -12.65 -7.22 1.00
N PHE A 172 -11.68 -7.76 1.76
CA PHE A 172 -10.96 -6.98 2.77
C PHE A 172 -10.17 -5.83 2.16
N TRP A 173 -9.53 -6.07 1.01
CA TRP A 173 -8.80 -5.04 0.28
C TRP A 173 -9.70 -3.92 -0.22
N ALA A 174 -10.85 -4.25 -0.82
CA ALA A 174 -11.83 -3.27 -1.27
C ALA A 174 -12.38 -2.42 -0.09
N LEU A 175 -12.64 -3.07 1.04
CA LEU A 175 -13.10 -2.42 2.28
C LEU A 175 -12.10 -1.37 2.77
N ILE A 176 -10.84 -1.75 2.98
CA ILE A 176 -9.83 -0.81 3.49
C ILE A 176 -9.48 0.26 2.47
N HIS A 177 -9.35 -0.10 1.19
CA HIS A 177 -9.05 0.85 0.13
C HIS A 177 -10.15 1.91 0.01
N GLY A 178 -11.42 1.50 0.05
CA GLY A 178 -12.56 2.42 0.04
C GLY A 178 -12.60 3.33 1.26
N PHE A 179 -12.36 2.79 2.46
CA PHE A 179 -12.26 3.59 3.68
C PHE A 179 -11.17 4.67 3.57
N VAL A 180 -9.96 4.26 3.20
CA VAL A 180 -8.81 5.17 3.07
C VAL A 180 -9.05 6.25 2.02
N MET A 181 -9.66 5.92 0.88
CA MET A 181 -9.95 6.92 -0.15
C MET A 181 -10.98 7.97 0.32
N LEU A 182 -11.98 7.56 1.09
CA LEU A 182 -12.96 8.49 1.69
C LEU A 182 -12.35 9.34 2.80
N GLU A 183 -11.46 8.75 3.59
CA GLU A 183 -10.71 9.46 4.63
C GLU A 183 -9.79 10.52 4.03
N LEU A 184 -9.02 10.16 2.99
CA LEU A 184 -8.16 11.09 2.25
C LEU A 184 -8.93 12.19 1.51
N ALA A 185 -10.21 11.98 1.22
CA ALA A 185 -11.10 12.98 0.66
C ALA A 185 -11.69 13.92 1.72
N GLY A 186 -11.43 13.68 3.01
CA GLY A 186 -11.94 14.46 4.13
C GLY A 186 -13.39 14.15 4.50
N CYS A 187 -13.98 13.08 3.97
CA CYS A 187 -15.37 12.70 4.28
C CYS A 187 -15.60 12.33 5.75
N TYR A 188 -14.52 12.06 6.49
CA TYR A 188 -14.53 11.62 7.88
C TYR A 188 -13.81 12.56 8.85
N GLY A 189 -13.35 13.73 8.39
CA GLY A 189 -12.42 14.57 9.17
C GLY A 189 -10.97 14.03 9.14
N ASP A 190 -10.10 14.62 9.96
CA ASP A 190 -8.65 14.34 10.01
C ASP A 190 -8.15 13.81 11.36
N ASP A 191 -9.05 13.64 12.34
CA ASP A 191 -8.72 13.19 13.70
C ASP A 191 -8.71 11.66 13.87
N GLY A 192 -9.01 10.90 12.81
CA GLY A 192 -9.09 9.44 12.83
C GLY A 192 -10.30 8.87 13.60
N SER A 193 -11.25 9.70 14.00
CA SER A 193 -12.44 9.28 14.77
C SER A 193 -13.31 8.25 14.04
N ALA A 194 -13.24 8.19 12.70
CA ALA A 194 -13.96 7.20 11.90
C ALA A 194 -13.35 5.80 11.91
N VAL A 195 -12.11 5.61 12.39
CA VAL A 195 -11.43 4.29 12.36
C VAL A 195 -12.24 3.25 13.13
N ALA A 196 -12.63 3.53 14.37
CA ALA A 196 -13.37 2.56 15.17
C ALA A 196 -14.83 2.33 14.68
N PRO A 197 -15.67 3.36 14.49
CA PRO A 197 -17.08 3.17 14.13
C PRO A 197 -17.29 2.73 12.66
N VAL A 198 -16.31 2.95 11.77
CA VAL A 198 -16.44 2.58 10.34
C VAL A 198 -15.49 1.44 9.99
N LEU A 199 -14.17 1.67 9.98
CA LEU A 199 -13.21 0.67 9.50
C LEU A 199 -13.23 -0.60 10.36
N THR A 200 -13.04 -0.46 11.67
CA THR A 200 -13.04 -1.61 12.60
C THR A 200 -14.39 -2.31 12.62
N ALA A 201 -15.50 -1.57 12.61
CA ALA A 201 -16.84 -2.14 12.56
C ALA A 201 -17.09 -2.94 11.26
N MET A 202 -16.73 -2.39 10.10
CA MET A 202 -16.86 -3.07 8.82
C MET A 202 -16.00 -4.34 8.77
N THR A 203 -14.74 -4.28 9.20
CA THR A 203 -13.85 -5.46 9.25
C THR A 203 -14.40 -6.53 10.19
N THR A 204 -14.92 -6.13 11.35
CA THR A 204 -15.54 -7.05 12.32
C THR A 204 -16.79 -7.70 11.75
N ASN A 205 -17.68 -6.92 11.14
CA ASN A 205 -18.90 -7.43 10.52
C ASN A 205 -18.59 -8.42 9.40
N LEU A 206 -17.57 -8.14 8.57
CA LEU A 206 -17.14 -9.05 7.51
C LEU A 206 -16.58 -10.36 8.09
N LEU A 207 -15.72 -10.31 9.12
CA LEU A 207 -15.22 -11.52 9.79
C LEU A 207 -16.34 -12.37 10.39
N VAL A 208 -17.33 -11.74 11.03
CA VAL A 208 -18.50 -12.44 11.59
C VAL A 208 -19.35 -13.06 10.49
N ALA A 209 -19.61 -12.32 9.40
CA ALA A 209 -20.33 -12.85 8.24
C ALA A 209 -19.58 -14.03 7.57
N LEU A 210 -18.25 -14.04 7.68
CA LEU A 210 -17.38 -15.11 7.18
C LEU A 210 -17.21 -16.28 8.18
N GLY A 211 -17.89 -16.24 9.33
CA GLY A 211 -18.00 -17.36 10.25
C GLY A 211 -17.14 -17.27 11.52
N ASP A 212 -16.51 -16.13 11.81
CA ASP A 212 -15.91 -15.90 13.13
C ASP A 212 -16.98 -15.46 14.16
N SER A 213 -16.63 -15.48 15.45
CA SER A 213 -17.49 -14.95 16.52
C SER A 213 -17.09 -13.53 16.88
N ALA A 214 -18.07 -12.67 17.20
CA ALA A 214 -17.82 -11.28 17.59
C ALA A 214 -16.89 -11.19 18.82
N GLU A 215 -17.01 -12.12 19.77
CA GLU A 215 -16.17 -12.16 20.98
C GLU A 215 -14.72 -12.56 20.65
N ARG A 216 -14.50 -13.47 19.69
CA ARG A 216 -13.16 -13.83 19.22
C ARG A 216 -12.50 -12.66 18.51
N VAL A 217 -13.22 -12.01 17.59
CA VAL A 217 -12.72 -10.83 16.88
C VAL A 217 -12.36 -9.71 17.84
N ALA A 218 -13.19 -9.44 18.86
CA ALA A 218 -12.92 -8.42 19.87
C ALA A 218 -11.63 -8.69 20.66
N ARG A 219 -11.36 -9.96 21.03
CA ARG A 219 -10.09 -10.35 21.68
C ARG A 219 -8.88 -10.17 20.76
N SER A 220 -9.00 -10.58 19.50
CA SER A 220 -7.95 -10.39 18.49
C SER A 220 -7.64 -8.90 18.26
N LEU A 221 -8.68 -8.06 18.20
CA LEU A 221 -8.54 -6.61 18.07
C LEU A 221 -7.80 -5.98 19.26
N GLN A 222 -8.14 -6.39 20.48
CA GLN A 222 -7.41 -5.95 21.68
C GLN A 222 -5.94 -6.39 21.61
N SER A 223 -5.69 -7.65 21.27
CA SER A 223 -4.33 -8.18 21.14
C SER A 223 -3.49 -7.45 20.08
N ALA A 224 -4.10 -7.00 18.98
CA ALA A 224 -3.41 -6.30 17.90
C ALA A 224 -2.79 -4.95 18.34
N PHE A 225 -3.37 -4.31 19.38
CA PHE A 225 -3.01 -2.95 19.80
C PHE A 225 -2.63 -2.84 21.28
N SER A 226 -2.40 -3.97 21.97
CA SER A 226 -1.98 -4.00 23.38
C SER A 226 -0.45 -4.11 23.57
N GLY A 227 0.34 -3.72 22.57
CA GLY A 227 1.81 -3.76 22.57
C GLY A 227 2.46 -2.40 22.77
#